data_AF-A0A7W8WKB5-F1
#
_entry.id   AF-A0A7W8WKB5-F1
#
_cell.length_a   1.000
_cell.length_b   1.000
_cell.length_c   1.000
_cell.angle_alpha   90.00
_cell.angle_beta   90.00
_cell.angle_gamma   90.00
#
_symmetry.space_group_name_H-M   'P 1'
#
loop_
_entity.id
_entity.type
_entity.pdbx_description
1 polymer ?
#
loop_
_entity_poly.entity_id
_entity_poly.type
_entity_poly.pdbx_seq_one_letter_code
_entity_poly.pdbx_strand_id
1 'polypeptide(L)' 'MLTAQKRNRGRPATDTRLIAGLLYLQHAFGLSDEEVIWQWVENPYWLAFTGETHLQTKPPAGAR' A
#
# COMPACT_ATOMS: atom_id res chain seq x y z
N MET A 1 -26.81 0.73 0.27
CA MET A 1 -25.74 0.82 -0.74
C MET A 1 -25.19 2.23 -0.74
N LEU A 2 -24.07 2.49 -0.06
CA LEU A 2 -23.39 3.80 -0.10
C LEU A 2 -22.17 3.66 -1.01
N THR A 3 -22.31 4.05 -2.27
CA THR A 3 -21.17 4.27 -3.17
C THR A 3 -20.52 5.59 -2.76
N ALA A 4 -19.43 5.50 -1.98
CA ALA A 4 -18.63 6.66 -1.63
C ALA A 4 -18.02 7.25 -2.92
N GLN A 5 -18.52 8.42 -3.31
CA GLN A 5 -18.06 9.23 -4.43
C GLN A 5 -16.57 9.55 -4.27
N LYS A 6 -15.69 8.89 -5.04
CA LYS A 6 -14.26 9.24 -5.15
C LYS A 6 -14.17 10.59 -5.87
N ARG A 7 -14.11 11.69 -5.11
CA ARG A 7 -13.95 13.05 -5.65
C ARG A 7 -12.51 13.24 -6.14
N ASN A 8 -12.40 13.49 -7.43
CA ASN A 8 -11.16 13.70 -8.15
C ASN A 8 -10.64 15.13 -7.90
N ARG A 9 -9.85 15.36 -6.85
CA ARG A 9 -9.09 16.61 -6.60
C ARG A 9 -7.81 16.30 -5.81
N GLY A 10 -6.67 16.24 -6.52
CA GLY A 10 -5.34 16.03 -5.94
C GLY A 10 -4.89 14.57 -5.94
N ARG A 11 -3.56 14.33 -5.98
CA ARG A 11 -2.98 12.99 -5.76
C ARG A 11 -3.61 12.45 -4.47
N PRO A 12 -4.34 11.33 -4.49
CA PRO A 12 -4.93 10.80 -3.27
C PRO A 12 -3.81 10.71 -2.24
N ALA A 13 -4.02 11.32 -1.08
CA ALA A 13 -3.09 11.19 0.02
C ALA A 13 -2.81 9.70 0.17
N THR A 14 -1.54 9.30 0.06
CA THR A 14 -1.15 7.91 0.29
C THR A 14 -1.77 7.51 1.62
N ASP A 15 -2.61 6.47 1.62
CA ASP A 15 -3.35 6.10 2.81
C ASP A 15 -2.37 5.95 3.98
N THR A 16 -2.60 6.67 5.08
CA THR A 16 -1.69 6.66 6.24
C THR A 16 -1.45 5.23 6.74
N ARG A 17 -2.45 4.37 6.54
CA ARG A 17 -2.38 2.93 6.81
C ARG A 17 -1.42 2.18 5.90
N LEU A 18 -1.31 2.55 4.62
CA LEU A 18 -0.32 2.00 3.69
C LEU A 18 1.10 2.34 4.14
N ILE A 19 1.36 3.61 4.47
CA ILE A 19 2.69 4.03 4.93
C ILE A 19 3.06 3.35 6.25
N ALA A 20 2.15 3.36 7.24
CA ALA A 20 2.38 2.70 8.52
C ALA A 20 2.58 1.18 8.38
N GLY A 21 1.83 0.55 7.48
CA GLY A 21 1.95 -0.88 7.21
C GLY A 21 3.26 -1.24 6.52
N LEU A 22 3.70 -0.46 5.53
CA LEU A 22 5.00 -0.67 4.87
C LEU A 22 6.17 -0.46 5.84
N LEU A 23 6.13 0.59 6.67
CA LEU A 23 7.15 0.81 7.71
C LEU A 23 7.20 -0.33 8.74
N TYR A 24 6.03 -0.84 9.13
CA TYR A 24 5.96 -2.00 10.02
C TYR A 24 6.57 -3.25 9.39
N LEU A 25 6.22 -3.55 8.14
CA LEU A 25 6.74 -4.72 7.42
C LEU A 25 8.25 -4.60 7.19
N GLN A 26 8.73 -3.41 6.85
CA GLN A 26 10.15 -3.12 6.72
C GLN A 26 10.90 -3.43 8.00
N HIS A 27 10.41 -2.95 9.15
CA HIS A 27 11.05 -3.18 10.45
C HIS A 27 10.93 -4.63 10.93
N ALA A 28 9.77 -5.27 10.73
CA ALA A 28 9.51 -6.63 11.20
C ALA A 28 10.32 -7.69 10.44
N PHE A 29 10.57 -7.46 9.15
CA PHE A 29 11.30 -8.40 8.28
C PHE A 29 12.72 -7.93 7.91
N GLY A 30 13.13 -6.73 8.33
CA GLY A 30 14.46 -6.18 8.06
C GLY A 30 14.74 -5.91 6.58
N LEU A 31 13.71 -5.49 5.83
CA LEU A 31 13.77 -5.34 4.36
C LEU A 31 14.24 -3.95 3.92
N SER A 32 14.80 -3.85 2.72
CA SER A 32 14.94 -2.56 2.01
C SER A 32 13.57 -1.96 1.66
N ASP A 33 13.53 -0.63 1.46
CA ASP A 33 12.35 0.08 0.93
C ASP A 33 11.87 -0.54 -0.41
N GLU A 34 12.78 -1.02 -1.25
CA GLU A 34 12.43 -1.64 -2.54
C GLU A 34 11.91 -3.06 -2.33
N GLU A 35 12.57 -3.85 -1.47
CA GLU A 35 12.22 -5.23 -1.20
C GLU A 35 10.84 -5.34 -0.51
N VAL A 36 10.55 -4.44 0.44
CA VAL A 36 9.23 -4.43 1.10
C VAL A 36 8.12 -4.13 0.11
N ILE A 37 8.37 -3.29 -0.90
CA ILE A 37 7.39 -2.95 -1.93
C ILE A 37 7.16 -4.14 -2.87
N TRP A 38 8.22 -4.81 -3.31
CA TRP A 38 8.10 -6.01 -4.16
C TRP A 38 7.32 -7.12 -3.45
N GLN A 39 7.69 -7.40 -2.20
CA GLN A 39 7.07 -8.46 -1.42
C GLN A 39 5.63 -8.10 -0.99
N TRP A 40 5.33 -6.80 -0.85
CA TRP A 40 3.97 -6.30 -0.66
C TRP A 40 3.08 -6.52 -1.88
N VAL A 41 3.58 -6.30 -3.10
CA VAL A 41 2.84 -6.58 -4.35
C VAL A 41 2.61 -8.08 -4.53
N GLU A 42 3.58 -8.91 -4.16
CA GLU A 42 3.47 -10.37 -4.29
C GLU A 42 2.55 -11.02 -3.25
N ASN A 43 2.43 -10.41 -2.06
CA ASN A 43 1.70 -11.00 -0.95
C ASN A 43 0.32 -10.36 -0.72
N PRO A 44 -0.79 -11.01 -1.11
CA PRO A 44 -2.14 -10.45 -0.94
C PRO A 44 -2.52 -10.19 0.52
N TYR A 45 -1.90 -10.88 1.48
CA TYR A 45 -2.11 -10.61 2.90
C TYR A 45 -1.57 -9.24 3.31
N TRP A 46 -0.46 -8.80 2.71
CA TRP A 46 0.17 -7.53 3.03
C TRP A 46 -0.61 -6.36 2.41
N LEU A 47 -1.15 -6.56 1.20
CA LEU A 47 -2.14 -5.65 0.59
C LEU A 47 -3.35 -5.44 1.50
N ALA A 48 -3.98 -6.52 1.98
CA ALA A 48 -5.12 -6.44 2.89
C ALA A 48 -4.76 -5.79 4.24
N PHE A 49 -3.56 -6.06 4.76
CA PHE A 49 -3.06 -5.45 6.00
C PHE A 49 -2.95 -3.92 5.87
N THR A 50 -2.41 -3.44 4.74
CA THR A 50 -2.30 -2.01 4.43
C THR A 50 -3.62 -1.33 4.10
N GLY A 51 -4.71 -2.09 3.97
CA GLY A 51 -6.05 -1.58 3.70
C GLY A 51 -6.45 -1.55 2.23
N GLU A 52 -5.67 -2.18 1.35
CA GLU A 52 -6.07 -2.36 -0.05
C GLU A 52 -7.15 -3.44 -0.15
N THR A 53 -8.27 -3.09 -0.77
CA THR A 53 -9.40 -4.00 -1.04
C THR A 53 -9.29 -4.72 -2.39
N HIS A 54 -8.32 -4.35 -3.21
CA HIS A 54 -8.07 -4.93 -4.52
C HIS A 54 -6.60 -5.30 -4.68
N LEU A 55 -6.33 -6.40 -5.41
CA LEU A 55 -4.98 -6.79 -5.78
C LEU A 55 -4.33 -5.69 -6.62
N GLN A 56 -3.36 -4.99 -6.05
CA GLN A 56 -2.53 -4.02 -6.77
C GLN A 56 -1.35 -4.77 -7.39
N THR A 57 -1.26 -4.81 -8.71
CA THR A 57 -0.12 -5.39 -9.46
C THR A 57 0.97 -4.37 -9.75
N LYS A 58 0.83 -3.14 -9.23
CA LYS A 58 1.76 -2.04 -9.43
C LYS A 58 2.15 -1.44 -8.08
N PRO A 59 3.42 -1.05 -7.89
CA PRO A 59 3.86 -0.41 -6.67
C PRO A 59 3.14 0.94 -6.47
N PRO A 60 3.00 1.41 -5.22
CA PRO A 60 2.37 2.70 -4.95
C PRO A 60 3.13 3.80 -5.67
N ALA A 61 2.39 4.77 -6.22
CA ALA A 61 2.99 5.93 -6.88
C ALA A 61 3.91 6.63 -5.87
N GLY A 62 5.22 6.49 -6.02
CA GLY A 62 6.22 6.93 -5.03
C GLY A 62 7.46 6.04 -4.96
N ALA A 63 7.32 4.74 -5.28
CA ALA A 63 8.47 3.88 -5.54
C ALA A 63 9.10 4.33 -6.87
N ARG A 64 10.34 4.82 -6.85
CA ARG A 64 11.08 5.24 -8.04
C ARG A 64 12.15 4.22 -8.36
#